data_AF-A0A7Y0SPP6-F1
#
_entry.id   AF-A0A7Y0SPP6-F1
#
_cell.length_a   1.000
_cell.length_b   1.000
_cell.length_c   1.000
_cell.angle_alpha   90.00
_cell.angle_beta   90.00
_cell.angle_gamma   90.00
#
_symmetry.space_group_name_H-M   'P 1'
#
loop_
_entity.id
_entity.type
_entity.pdbx_description
1 polymer ?
#
loop_
_entity_poly.entity_id
_entity_poly.type
_entity_poly.pdbx_seq_one_letter_code
_entity_poly.pdbx_strand_id
1 'polypeptide(L)'
;GQDVIVEEVPQSVIDEALAMFSDTQHQTLKEQGEQNVVERQLQALCQTAVNENSSDVHVLTTPDSTLFLLRTVGVRRVISRFHNHQSAQNQPRQVGLALIDYVFSTLGGQDI
;
A
#
# COMPACT_ATOMS: atom_id res chain seq x y z
N GLY A 1 12.82 -53.95 -8.04
CA GLY A 1 13.53 -52.74 -7.60
C GLY A 1 13.56 -51.81 -8.76
N GLN A 2 13.20 -50.54 -8.58
CA GLN A 2 13.13 -49.57 -9.66
C GLN A 2 14.44 -48.80 -9.67
N ASP A 3 15.22 -48.96 -10.74
CA ASP A 3 16.49 -48.28 -10.92
C ASP A 3 16.23 -46.78 -11.09
N VAL A 4 16.69 -45.98 -10.13
CA VAL A 4 16.64 -44.53 -10.19
C VAL A 4 17.87 -44.06 -10.94
N ILE A 5 17.66 -43.49 -12.13
CA ILE A 5 18.70 -42.79 -12.88
C ILE A 5 18.91 -41.45 -12.17
N VAL A 6 20.03 -41.33 -11.45
CA VAL A 6 20.43 -40.08 -10.81
C VAL A 6 21.09 -39.22 -11.88
N GLU A 7 20.38 -38.20 -12.33
CA GLU A 7 20.91 -37.20 -13.25
C GLU A 7 21.69 -36.16 -12.43
N GLU A 8 23.00 -36.06 -12.66
CA GLU A 8 23.86 -35.10 -11.98
C GLU A 8 23.56 -33.68 -12.49
N VAL A 9 22.85 -32.91 -11.67
CA VAL A 9 22.53 -31.51 -11.97
C VAL A 9 23.68 -30.63 -11.48
N PRO A 10 24.27 -29.76 -12.33
CA PRO A 10 25.29 -28.82 -11.90
C PRO A 10 24.79 -27.93 -10.77
N GLN A 11 25.62 -27.74 -9.74
CA GLN A 11 25.26 -26.95 -8.55
C GLN A 11 24.83 -25.51 -8.88
N SER A 12 25.37 -24.94 -9.97
CA SER A 12 24.98 -23.63 -10.48
C SER A 12 23.49 -23.53 -10.84
N VAL A 13 22.88 -24.61 -11.34
CA VAL A 13 21.44 -24.63 -11.69
C VAL A 13 20.58 -24.62 -10.43
N ILE A 14 21.06 -25.27 -9.36
CA ILE A 14 20.40 -25.29 -8.06
C ILE A 14 20.50 -23.90 -7.41
N ASP A 15 21.67 -23.29 -7.46
CA ASP A 15 21.92 -21.96 -6.89
C ASP A 15 21.12 -20.86 -7.62
N GLU A 16 21.00 -20.94 -8.95
CA GLU A 16 20.23 -19.99 -9.75
C GLU A 16 18.71 -20.14 -9.52
N ALA A 17 18.21 -21.38 -9.42
CA ALA A 17 16.82 -21.64 -9.08
C ALA A 17 16.47 -21.17 -7.66
N LEU A 18 17.38 -21.37 -6.70
CA LEU A 18 17.20 -20.95 -5.31
C LEU A 18 17.27 -19.43 -5.15
N ALA A 19 18.15 -18.76 -5.91
CA ALA A 19 18.24 -17.30 -5.95
C ALA A 19 16.96 -16.69 -6.52
N MET A 20 16.46 -17.22 -7.65
CA MET A 20 15.20 -16.77 -8.24
C MET A 20 14.02 -16.95 -7.30
N PHE A 21 13.91 -18.11 -6.62
CA PHE A 21 12.85 -18.38 -5.64
C PHE A 21 12.90 -17.44 -4.43
N SER A 22 14.11 -17.15 -3.95
CA SER A 22 14.32 -16.25 -2.80
C SER A 22 13.93 -14.81 -3.15
N ASP A 23 14.29 -14.34 -4.34
CA ASP A 23 13.93 -13.02 -4.84
C ASP A 23 12.41 -12.87 -5.05
N THR A 24 11.74 -13.91 -5.58
CA THR A 24 10.27 -13.87 -5.76
C THR A 24 9.54 -13.90 -4.42
N GLN A 25 9.99 -14.69 -3.44
CA GLN A 25 9.39 -14.71 -2.11
C GLN A 25 9.61 -13.38 -1.38
N HIS A 26 10.79 -12.77 -1.50
CA HIS A 26 11.07 -11.46 -0.90
C HIS A 26 10.23 -10.34 -1.53
N GLN A 27 10.00 -10.35 -2.84
CA GLN A 27 9.08 -9.42 -3.50
C GLN A 27 7.63 -9.63 -3.03
N THR A 28 7.15 -10.87 -3.02
CA THR A 28 5.76 -11.17 -2.64
C THR A 28 5.47 -10.78 -1.18
N LEU A 29 6.40 -11.03 -0.26
CA LEU A 29 6.28 -10.64 1.15
C LEU A 29 6.35 -9.12 1.34
N LYS A 30 7.19 -8.42 0.55
CA LYS A 30 7.22 -6.95 0.54
C LYS A 30 5.90 -6.38 0.02
N GLU A 31 5.38 -6.90 -1.08
CA GLU A 31 4.12 -6.45 -1.67
C GLU A 31 2.94 -6.66 -0.71
N GLN A 32 2.85 -7.82 -0.04
CA GLN A 32 1.84 -8.07 0.99
C GLN A 32 2.01 -7.16 2.21
N GLY A 33 3.25 -6.92 2.65
CA GLY A 33 3.56 -6.01 3.75
C GLY A 33 3.19 -4.56 3.41
N GLU A 34 3.49 -4.11 2.21
CA GLU A 34 3.19 -2.76 1.71
C GLU A 34 1.69 -2.56 1.50
N GLN A 35 0.99 -3.52 0.90
CA GLN A 35 -0.47 -3.49 0.78
C GLN A 35 -1.13 -3.34 2.15
N ASN A 36 -0.67 -4.10 3.15
CA ASN A 36 -1.21 -4.03 4.50
C ASN A 36 -0.93 -2.68 5.19
N VAL A 37 0.16 -1.99 4.84
CA VAL A 37 0.43 -0.64 5.35
C VAL A 37 -0.46 0.41 4.67
N VAL A 38 -0.64 0.32 3.35
CA VAL A 38 -1.49 1.25 2.59
C VAL A 38 -2.96 1.09 2.99
N GLU A 39 -3.44 -0.13 3.17
CA GLU A 39 -4.79 -0.41 3.67
C GLU A 39 -5.02 0.21 5.05
N ARG A 40 -4.09 -0.01 5.99
CA ARG A 40 -4.17 0.59 7.34
C ARG A 40 -4.15 2.12 7.29
N GLN A 41 -3.38 2.70 6.37
CA GLN A 41 -3.34 4.14 6.15
C GLN A 41 -4.69 4.67 5.63
N LEU A 42 -5.28 3.98 4.65
CA LEU A 42 -6.59 4.32 4.11
C LEU A 42 -7.68 4.20 5.18
N GLN A 43 -7.68 3.12 5.96
CA GLN A 43 -8.60 2.94 7.09
C GLN A 43 -8.44 4.09 8.08
N ALA A 44 -7.19 4.47 8.40
CA ALA A 44 -6.95 5.57 9.32
C ALA A 44 -7.47 6.91 8.82
N LEU A 45 -7.33 7.19 7.52
CA LEU A 45 -7.89 8.37 6.87
C LEU A 45 -9.42 8.36 6.90
N CYS A 46 -10.06 7.26 6.49
CA CYS A 46 -11.52 7.12 6.48
C CYS A 46 -12.12 7.24 7.90
N GLN A 47 -11.51 6.60 8.90
CA GLN A 47 -11.96 6.73 10.27
C GLN A 47 -11.80 8.16 10.81
N THR A 48 -10.75 8.87 10.39
CA THR A 48 -10.59 10.31 10.71
C THR A 48 -11.74 11.12 10.11
N ALA A 49 -12.11 10.85 8.86
CA ALA A 49 -13.22 11.52 8.19
C ALA A 49 -14.56 11.29 8.90
N VAL A 50 -14.82 10.05 9.34
CA VAL A 50 -16.02 9.68 10.11
C VAL A 50 -16.05 10.42 11.45
N ASN A 51 -14.94 10.44 12.19
CA ASN A 51 -14.85 11.13 13.49
C ASN A 51 -15.11 12.64 13.35
N GLU A 52 -14.66 13.24 12.25
CA GLU A 52 -14.85 14.66 11.93
C GLU A 52 -16.19 14.95 11.21
N ASN A 53 -17.07 13.96 11.08
CA ASN A 53 -18.35 14.04 10.37
C ASN A 53 -18.19 14.69 8.97
N SER A 54 -17.19 14.24 8.23
CA SER A 54 -16.80 14.81 6.94
C SER A 54 -17.61 14.22 5.79
N SER A 55 -18.00 15.06 4.82
CA SER A 55 -18.70 14.62 3.61
C SER A 55 -17.76 14.07 2.56
N ASP A 56 -16.53 14.58 2.49
CA ASP A 56 -15.56 14.22 1.46
C ASP A 56 -14.17 14.05 2.08
N VAL A 57 -13.44 13.09 1.52
CA VAL A 57 -12.00 12.92 1.73
C VAL A 57 -11.27 13.31 0.45
N HIS A 58 -10.24 14.13 0.57
CA HIS A 58 -9.38 14.51 -0.53
C HIS A 58 -7.94 14.11 -0.24
N VAL A 59 -7.36 13.33 -1.16
CA VAL A 59 -5.92 13.02 -1.20
C VAL A 59 -5.33 13.84 -2.33
N LEU A 60 -4.55 14.86 -2.00
CA LEU A 60 -3.90 15.73 -2.99
C LEU A 60 -2.41 15.41 -3.05
N THR A 61 -1.96 14.91 -4.20
CA THR A 61 -0.55 14.60 -4.44
C THR A 61 0.09 15.72 -5.26
N THR A 62 1.08 16.39 -4.67
CA THR A 62 1.94 17.39 -5.31
C THR A 62 3.26 16.74 -5.76
N PRO A 63 4.16 17.43 -6.48
CA PRO A 63 5.47 16.88 -6.85
C PRO A 63 6.31 16.39 -5.66
N ASP A 64 6.19 17.04 -4.50
CA ASP A 64 7.07 16.79 -3.35
C ASP A 64 6.34 16.15 -2.16
N SER A 65 5.01 16.26 -2.09
CA SER A 65 4.25 15.85 -0.90
C SER A 65 2.82 15.42 -1.19
N THR A 66 2.24 14.72 -0.22
CA THR A 66 0.82 14.40 -0.18
C THR A 66 0.14 15.18 0.94
N LEU A 67 -1.00 15.79 0.62
CA LEU A 67 -1.85 16.49 1.57
C LEU A 67 -3.17 15.75 1.72
N PHE A 68 -3.59 15.57 2.98
CA PHE A 68 -4.88 14.99 3.33
C PHE A 68 -5.81 16.11 3.75
N LEU A 69 -6.95 16.24 3.07
CA LEU A 69 -7.96 17.24 3.39
C LEU A 69 -9.31 16.55 3.63
N LEU A 70 -10.05 17.09 4.58
CA LEU A 70 -11.42 16.70 4.85
C LEU A 70 -12.35 17.87 4.56
N ARG A 71 -13.52 17.57 3.98
CA ARG A 71 -14.60 18.55 3.89
C ARG A 71 -15.59 18.34 5.03
N THR A 72 -15.70 19.34 5.89
CA THR A 72 -16.66 19.35 7.00
C THR A 72 -17.46 20.64 6.93
N VAL A 73 -18.79 20.53 6.91
CA VAL A 73 -19.72 21.67 6.79
C VAL A 73 -19.37 22.56 5.58
N GLY A 74 -19.12 21.93 4.43
CA GLY A 74 -18.83 22.62 3.16
C GLY A 74 -17.40 23.16 3.01
N VAL A 75 -16.57 23.18 4.07
CA VAL A 75 -15.22 23.76 4.03
C VAL A 75 -14.15 22.67 4.00
N ARG A 76 -13.17 22.79 3.10
CA ARG A 76 -12.01 21.89 3.02
C ARG A 76 -10.92 22.33 3.99
N ARG A 77 -10.39 21.41 4.79
CA ARG A 77 -9.31 21.67 5.74
C ARG A 77 -8.27 20.57 5.68
N VAL A 78 -6.99 20.96 5.67
CA VAL A 78 -5.87 20.02 5.81
C VAL A 78 -5.89 19.45 7.23
N ILE A 79 -5.76 18.14 7.36
CA ILE A 79 -5.66 17.50 8.68
C ILE A 79 -4.21 17.47 9.17
N SER A 80 -4.02 17.65 10.47
CA SER A 80 -2.69 17.58 11.10
C SER A 80 -2.35 16.17 11.58
N ARG A 81 -3.36 15.38 11.97
CA ARG A 81 -3.22 14.02 12.49
C ARG A 81 -4.37 13.14 12.02
N PHE A 82 -4.11 11.85 11.96
CA PHE A 82 -5.14 10.81 11.82
C PHE A 82 -5.75 10.46 13.18
N HIS A 83 -6.86 9.71 13.15
CA HIS A 83 -7.57 9.23 14.34
C HIS A 83 -6.69 8.40 15.29
N ASN A 84 -5.65 7.74 14.77
CA ASN A 84 -4.69 6.94 15.53
C ASN A 84 -3.51 7.77 16.09
N HIS A 85 -3.64 9.11 16.09
CA HIS A 85 -2.64 10.08 16.53
C HIS A 85 -1.35 10.17 15.69
N GLN A 86 -1.22 9.41 14.61
CA GLN A 86 -0.10 9.57 13.67
C GLN A 86 -0.20 10.90 12.93
N SER A 87 0.95 11.44 12.52
CA SER A 87 1.00 12.69 11.76
C SER A 87 0.39 12.50 10.37
N ALA A 88 -0.48 13.42 9.96
CA ALA A 88 -0.97 13.52 8.58
C ALA A 88 -0.21 14.59 7.77
N GLN A 89 0.73 15.30 8.40
CA GLN A 89 1.56 16.32 7.77
C GLN A 89 2.85 15.73 7.19
N ASN A 90 3.43 16.47 6.23
CA ASN A 90 4.73 16.17 5.61
C ASN A 90 4.81 14.76 5.01
N GLN A 91 3.69 14.29 4.45
CA GLN A 91 3.61 12.95 3.89
C GLN A 91 4.31 12.94 2.53
N PRO A 92 5.19 11.98 2.26
CA PRO A 92 5.91 11.92 0.99
C PRO A 92 4.93 11.61 -0.14
N ARG A 93 5.23 12.12 -1.34
CA ARG A 93 4.43 11.91 -2.57
C ARG A 93 4.02 10.44 -2.78
N GLN A 94 4.92 9.50 -2.46
CA GLN A 94 4.70 8.07 -2.65
C GLN A 94 3.50 7.54 -1.87
N VAL A 95 3.18 8.11 -0.70
CA VAL A 95 2.03 7.70 0.11
C VAL A 95 0.73 7.99 -0.64
N GLY A 96 0.60 9.18 -1.23
CA GLY A 96 -0.59 9.54 -2.01
C GLY A 96 -0.75 8.69 -3.26
N LEU A 97 0.34 8.41 -3.98
CA LEU A 97 0.31 7.52 -5.15
C LEU A 97 -0.11 6.10 -4.77
N ALA A 98 0.50 5.53 -3.73
CA ALA A 98 0.18 4.19 -3.26
C ALA A 98 -1.29 4.06 -2.83
N LEU A 99 -1.85 5.07 -2.16
CA LEU A 99 -3.28 5.10 -1.81
C LEU A 99 -4.18 5.15 -3.05
N ILE A 100 -3.83 5.97 -4.05
CA ILE A 100 -4.58 6.06 -5.31
C ILE A 100 -4.56 4.72 -6.03
N ASP A 101 -3.38 4.13 -6.19
CA ASP A 101 -3.21 2.83 -6.86
C ASP A 101 -3.97 1.73 -6.12
N TYR A 102 -3.92 1.71 -4.78
CA TYR A 102 -4.66 0.77 -3.94
C TYR A 102 -6.18 0.91 -4.10
N VAL A 103 -6.70 2.14 -4.08
CA VAL A 103 -8.14 2.40 -4.27
C VAL A 103 -8.59 1.93 -5.65
N PHE A 104 -7.88 2.28 -6.72
CA PHE A 104 -8.27 1.86 -8.07
C PHE A 104 -8.11 0.35 -8.31
N SER A 105 -7.10 -0.29 -7.73
CA SER A 105 -6.92 -1.75 -7.83
C SER A 105 -7.94 -2.56 -7.02
N THR A 106 -8.41 -2.03 -5.89
CA THR A 106 -9.33 -2.73 -4.98
C THR A 106 -10.79 -2.41 -5.26
N LEU A 107 -11.09 -1.14 -5.53
CA LEU A 107 -12.45 -0.62 -5.65
C LEU A 107 -12.82 -0.23 -7.08
N GLY A 108 -11.87 -0.17 -8.02
CA GLY A 108 -12.11 0.29 -9.40
C GLY A 108 -13.08 -0.56 -10.23
N GLY A 109 -13.50 -1.73 -9.72
CA GLY A 109 -14.55 -2.56 -10.32
C GLY A 109 -15.94 -2.40 -9.71
N GLN A 110 -16.08 -1.56 -8.67
CA GLN A 110 -17.35 -1.28 -8.00
C GLN A 110 -17.64 0.22 -8.12
N ASP A 111 -18.79 0.59 -8.70
CA ASP A 111 -19.29 1.97 -8.60
C ASP A 111 -19.54 2.27 -7.11
N ILE A 112 -18.91 3.32 -6.60
CA ILE A 112 -19.07 3.84 -5.22
C ILE A 112 -19.66 5.25 -5.26
#